data_AF-A0A348N6P1-F1
#
_entry.id   AF-A0A348N6P1-F1
#
_cell.length_a   1.000
_cell.length_b   1.000
_cell.length_c   1.000
_cell.angle_alpha   90.00
_cell.angle_beta   90.00
_cell.angle_gamma   90.00
#
_symmetry.space_group_name_H-M   'P 1'
#
loop_
_entity.id
_entity.type
_entity.pdbx_description
1 polymer ?
#
loop_
_entity_poly.entity_id
_entity_poly.type
_entity_poly.pdbx_seq_one_letter_code
_entity_poly.pdbx_strand_id
1 'polypeptide(L)'
;MINEKEFRNFGFDLKKANEYTGGDEELEIALRTFAQCYEKNRLDISSNFEMGMYIHYVTHVHSLKSNLRTIGMDKISKVAERCEVLGKKYSKETPNAREEAEFDKANQMLLQEYKEVVDFINKQLNDEKEESSEDKISNNSRVVELLDDFVAACEDFDDDRARADLKEIYSYRIDIIAKNHIDLAKRYIEEFEYEEALSEAQEAKKNINV
;
A
#
# COMPACT_ATOMS: atom_id res chain seq x y z
N MET A 1 -4.28 -8.31 16.78
CA MET A 1 -5.06 -7.64 17.84
C MET A 1 -4.55 -6.21 18.12
N ILE A 2 -5.13 -5.23 17.43
CA ILE A 2 -4.80 -3.79 17.51
C ILE A 2 -4.45 -3.32 18.94
N ASN A 3 -3.22 -2.82 19.13
CA ASN A 3 -2.81 -2.16 20.36
C ASN A 3 -3.44 -0.75 20.45
N GLU A 4 -4.63 -0.68 21.06
CA GLU A 4 -5.43 0.55 21.11
C GLU A 4 -4.67 1.78 21.61
N LYS A 5 -3.79 1.60 22.59
CA LYS A 5 -3.06 2.69 23.22
C LYS A 5 -2.07 3.32 22.23
N GLU A 6 -1.35 2.50 21.47
CA GLU A 6 -0.37 2.99 20.49
C GLU A 6 -1.07 3.70 19.33
N PHE A 7 -2.16 3.13 18.82
CA PHE A 7 -2.97 3.76 17.77
C PHE A 7 -3.54 5.11 18.19
N ARG A 8 -4.12 5.21 19.41
CA ARG A 8 -4.64 6.49 19.93
C ARG A 8 -3.53 7.53 20.12
N ASN A 9 -2.34 7.11 20.58
CA ASN A 9 -1.20 8.01 20.75
C ASN A 9 -0.69 8.55 19.41
N PHE A 10 -0.71 7.73 18.35
CA PHE A 10 -0.36 8.15 16.99
C PHE A 10 -1.42 9.10 16.40
N GLY A 11 -2.67 8.98 16.83
CA GLY A 11 -3.75 9.92 16.49
C GLY A 11 -4.97 9.30 15.83
N PHE A 12 -5.10 7.97 15.87
CA PHE A 12 -6.28 7.26 15.39
C PHE A 12 -7.47 7.48 16.34
N ASP A 13 -8.63 7.78 15.76
CA ASP A 13 -9.93 7.64 16.45
C ASP A 13 -10.48 6.22 16.20
N LEU A 14 -10.02 5.27 16.99
CA LEU A 14 -10.43 3.86 16.87
C LEU A 14 -11.91 3.64 17.12
N LYS A 15 -12.56 4.48 17.94
CA LYS A 15 -13.99 4.38 18.18
C LYS A 15 -14.75 4.66 16.89
N LYS A 16 -14.42 5.79 16.25
CA LYS A 16 -15.04 6.18 14.97
C LYS A 16 -14.68 5.19 13.86
N ALA A 17 -13.44 4.70 13.84
CA ALA A 17 -13.02 3.70 12.86
C ALA A 17 -13.85 2.42 12.97
N ASN A 18 -14.03 1.89 14.19
CA ASN A 18 -14.89 0.74 14.45
C ASN A 18 -16.36 0.97 14.05
N GLU A 19 -16.89 2.18 14.29
CA GLU A 19 -18.24 2.54 13.84
C GLU A 19 -18.38 2.51 12.31
N TYR A 20 -17.31 2.82 11.57
CA TYR A 20 -17.31 2.77 10.10
C TYR A 20 -17.06 1.37 9.52
N THR A 21 -16.20 0.56 10.16
CA THR A 21 -15.79 -0.75 9.64
C THR A 21 -16.71 -1.88 10.09
N GLY A 22 -17.41 -1.73 11.21
CA GLY A 22 -18.39 -2.69 11.71
C GLY A 22 -17.87 -3.64 12.80
N GLY A 23 -16.65 -3.44 13.29
CA GLY A 23 -16.03 -4.29 14.31
C GLY A 23 -14.51 -4.23 14.29
N ASP A 24 -13.89 -4.81 15.32
CA ASP A 24 -12.44 -4.84 15.48
C ASP A 24 -11.75 -5.70 14.39
N GLU A 25 -12.35 -6.81 13.99
CA GLU A 25 -11.83 -7.67 12.93
C GLU A 25 -11.86 -6.95 11.56
N GLU A 26 -12.99 -6.32 11.24
CA GLU A 26 -13.15 -5.52 10.03
C GLU A 26 -12.23 -4.29 10.03
N LEU A 27 -11.98 -3.69 11.20
CA LEU A 27 -11.02 -2.59 11.34
C LEU A 27 -9.60 -3.06 11.02
N GLU A 28 -9.17 -4.21 11.54
CA GLU A 28 -7.85 -4.75 11.23
C GLU A 28 -7.70 -5.01 9.72
N ILE A 29 -8.72 -5.59 9.07
CA ILE A 29 -8.74 -5.81 7.62
C ILE A 29 -8.67 -4.48 6.87
N ALA A 30 -9.42 -3.46 7.29
CA ALA A 30 -9.41 -2.15 6.67
C ALA A 30 -8.04 -1.47 6.78
N LEU A 31 -7.37 -1.55 7.93
CA LEU A 31 -6.03 -1.03 8.15
C LEU A 31 -5.00 -1.73 7.26
N ARG A 32 -5.05 -3.07 7.19
CA ARG A 32 -4.15 -3.85 6.32
C ARG A 32 -4.35 -3.51 4.85
N THR A 33 -5.60 -3.46 4.39
CA THR A 33 -5.94 -3.09 3.01
C THR A 33 -5.48 -1.66 2.70
N PHE A 34 -5.66 -0.73 3.63
CA PHE A 34 -5.21 0.65 3.49
C PHE A 34 -3.69 0.74 3.30
N ALA A 35 -2.92 -0.02 4.09
CA ALA A 35 -1.47 -0.10 3.99
C ALA A 35 -1.00 -0.77 2.68
N GLN A 36 -1.66 -1.85 2.24
CA GLN A 36 -1.34 -2.55 0.99
C GLN A 36 -1.54 -1.68 -0.26
N CYS A 37 -2.53 -0.79 -0.24
CA CYS A 37 -2.79 0.13 -1.35
C CYS A 37 -1.84 1.34 -1.40
N TYR A 38 -0.91 1.47 -0.45
CA TYR A 38 -0.07 2.66 -0.29
C TYR A 38 0.72 3.02 -1.54
N GLU A 39 1.55 2.10 -2.07
CA GLU A 39 2.46 2.44 -3.17
C GLU A 39 1.71 2.85 -4.42
N LYS A 40 0.66 2.11 -4.80
CA LYS A 40 -0.20 2.47 -5.93
C LYS A 40 -0.81 3.86 -5.73
N ASN A 41 -1.46 4.11 -4.60
CA ASN A 41 -2.12 5.40 -4.35
C ASN A 41 -1.11 6.56 -4.30
N ARG A 42 0.08 6.35 -3.70
CA ARG A 42 1.15 7.35 -3.64
C ARG A 42 1.65 7.70 -5.04
N LEU A 43 1.90 6.69 -5.88
CA LEU A 43 2.36 6.86 -7.26
C LEU A 43 1.30 7.58 -8.10
N ASP A 44 0.03 7.18 -7.99
CA ASP A 44 -1.06 7.83 -8.70
C ASP A 44 -1.19 9.31 -8.30
N ILE A 45 -1.12 9.63 -7.00
CA ILE A 45 -1.22 11.01 -6.50
C ILE A 45 -0.02 11.84 -6.97
N SER A 46 1.20 11.34 -6.77
CA SER A 46 2.42 12.08 -7.13
C SER A 46 2.53 12.30 -8.65
N SER A 47 2.32 11.25 -9.45
CA SER A 47 2.43 11.35 -10.92
C SER A 47 1.38 12.29 -11.50
N ASN A 48 0.12 12.19 -11.07
CA ASN A 48 -0.93 13.09 -11.55
C ASN A 48 -0.69 14.55 -11.13
N PHE A 49 -0.08 14.78 -9.96
CA PHE A 49 0.30 16.10 -9.51
C PHE A 49 1.42 16.71 -10.38
N GLU A 50 2.51 15.96 -10.57
CA GLU A 50 3.69 16.39 -11.34
C GLU A 50 3.36 16.63 -12.82
N MET A 51 2.49 15.80 -13.40
CA MET A 51 2.04 15.95 -14.79
C MET A 51 0.96 17.02 -14.99
N GLY A 52 0.51 17.68 -13.91
CA GLY A 52 -0.58 18.66 -13.97
C GLY A 52 -1.95 18.07 -14.31
N MET A 53 -2.14 16.76 -14.17
CA MET A 53 -3.39 16.04 -14.44
C MET A 53 -4.36 16.20 -13.25
N TYR A 54 -4.73 17.44 -12.93
CA TYR A 54 -5.43 17.78 -11.68
C TYR A 54 -6.81 17.14 -11.52
N ILE A 55 -7.52 16.83 -12.62
CA ILE A 55 -8.81 16.11 -12.56
C ILE A 55 -8.62 14.69 -12.01
N HIS A 56 -7.58 13.99 -12.47
CA HIS A 56 -7.25 12.65 -12.00
C HIS A 56 -6.71 12.70 -10.57
N TYR A 57 -5.80 13.64 -10.29
CA TYR A 57 -5.32 13.91 -8.93
C TYR A 57 -6.46 14.07 -7.92
N VAL A 58 -7.45 14.92 -8.23
CA VAL A 58 -8.62 15.19 -7.36
C VAL A 58 -9.38 13.89 -7.05
N THR A 59 -9.54 13.01 -8.04
CA THR A 59 -10.20 11.71 -7.85
C THR A 59 -9.44 10.86 -6.82
N HIS A 60 -8.11 10.75 -6.96
CA HIS A 60 -7.30 9.95 -6.04
C HIS A 60 -7.27 10.53 -4.62
N VAL A 61 -7.08 11.84 -4.45
CA VAL A 61 -7.07 12.46 -3.12
C VAL A 61 -8.45 12.45 -2.45
N HIS A 62 -9.54 12.49 -3.23
CA HIS A 62 -10.90 12.32 -2.72
C HIS A 62 -11.12 10.91 -2.15
N SER A 63 -10.68 9.88 -2.88
CA SER A 63 -10.72 8.50 -2.41
C SER A 63 -9.85 8.30 -1.15
N LEU A 64 -8.62 8.81 -1.16
CA LEU A 64 -7.72 8.75 0.00
C LEU A 64 -8.32 9.44 1.23
N LYS A 65 -8.93 10.62 1.06
CA LYS A 65 -9.64 11.33 2.14
C LYS A 65 -10.71 10.45 2.79
N SER A 66 -11.53 9.78 2.00
CA SER A 66 -12.58 8.90 2.53
C SER A 66 -11.99 7.70 3.25
N ASN A 67 -10.97 7.07 2.69
CA ASN A 67 -10.29 5.94 3.32
C ASN A 67 -9.64 6.33 4.67
N LEU A 68 -8.99 7.49 4.73
CA LEU A 68 -8.43 8.04 5.97
C LEU A 68 -9.49 8.21 7.06
N ARG A 69 -10.69 8.68 6.70
CA ARG A 69 -11.81 8.81 7.66
C ARG A 69 -12.32 7.46 8.13
N THR A 70 -12.44 6.50 7.22
CA THR A 70 -12.86 5.12 7.54
C THR A 70 -11.95 4.49 8.59
N ILE A 71 -10.63 4.69 8.48
CA ILE A 71 -9.67 4.17 9.46
C ILE A 71 -9.46 5.08 10.68
N GLY A 72 -10.22 6.17 10.83
CA GLY A 72 -10.13 7.06 12.00
C GLY A 72 -8.99 8.09 11.97
N MET A 73 -8.35 8.34 10.82
CA MET A 73 -7.30 9.36 10.64
C MET A 73 -7.86 10.70 10.15
N ASP A 74 -8.74 11.29 10.96
CA ASP A 74 -9.45 12.53 10.62
C ASP A 74 -8.53 13.73 10.36
N LYS A 75 -7.42 13.86 11.10
CA LYS A 75 -6.49 14.99 10.93
C LYS A 75 -5.90 15.04 9.51
N ILE A 76 -5.41 13.90 9.03
CA ILE A 76 -4.79 13.76 7.71
C ILE A 76 -5.86 13.85 6.62
N SER A 77 -7.08 13.37 6.91
CA SER A 77 -8.21 13.55 5.98
C SER A 77 -8.49 15.02 5.64
N LYS A 78 -8.22 15.95 6.57
CA LYS A 78 -8.34 17.40 6.32
C LYS A 78 -7.23 17.93 5.42
N VAL A 79 -6.03 17.34 5.46
CA VAL A 79 -4.94 17.66 4.52
C VAL A 79 -5.31 17.16 3.12
N ALA A 80 -5.86 15.95 3.01
CA ALA A 80 -6.38 15.41 1.76
C ALA A 80 -7.55 16.27 1.20
N GLU A 81 -8.44 16.76 2.07
CA GLU A 81 -9.50 17.69 1.69
C GLU A 81 -8.95 19.02 1.15
N ARG A 82 -7.92 19.58 1.80
CA ARG A 82 -7.26 20.79 1.30
C ARG A 82 -6.66 20.56 -0.09
N CYS A 83 -5.99 19.44 -0.28
CA CYS A 83 -5.44 19.04 -1.58
C CYS A 83 -6.54 18.89 -2.64
N GLU A 84 -7.68 18.29 -2.29
CA GLU A 84 -8.83 18.15 -3.18
C GLU A 84 -9.39 19.51 -3.62
N VAL A 85 -9.54 20.45 -2.67
CA VAL A 85 -10.03 21.81 -2.95
C VAL A 85 -9.08 22.56 -3.88
N LEU A 86 -7.77 22.51 -3.62
CA LEU A 86 -6.76 23.14 -4.46
C LEU A 86 -6.71 22.51 -5.86
N GLY A 87 -6.70 21.17 -5.97
CA GLY A 87 -6.75 20.48 -7.25
C GLY A 87 -8.01 20.80 -8.07
N LYS A 88 -9.17 20.93 -7.40
CA LYS A 88 -10.43 21.35 -8.06
C LYS A 88 -10.37 22.77 -8.61
N LYS A 89 -9.63 23.66 -7.95
CA LYS A 89 -9.39 25.02 -8.44
C LYS A 89 -8.45 25.00 -9.64
N TYR A 90 -7.34 24.27 -9.54
CA TYR A 90 -6.30 24.17 -10.57
C TYR A 90 -6.76 23.50 -11.86
N SER A 91 -7.76 22.61 -11.78
CA SER A 91 -8.38 22.03 -12.98
C SER A 91 -9.25 23.02 -13.76
N LYS A 92 -9.54 24.21 -13.23
CA LYS A 92 -10.43 25.21 -13.83
C LYS A 92 -9.74 26.54 -14.12
N GLU A 93 -8.75 26.89 -13.32
CA GLU A 93 -8.14 28.21 -13.30
C GLU A 93 -6.61 28.09 -13.33
N THR A 94 -5.95 29.05 -13.96
CA THR A 94 -4.49 29.19 -13.85
C THR A 94 -4.15 29.81 -12.50
N PRO A 95 -3.41 29.10 -11.63
CA PRO A 95 -3.03 29.60 -10.31
C PRO A 95 -2.01 30.73 -10.40
N ASN A 96 -1.90 31.52 -9.33
CA ASN A 96 -0.75 32.39 -9.14
C ASN A 96 0.37 31.70 -8.32
N ALA A 97 1.58 32.26 -8.34
CA ALA A 97 2.74 31.67 -7.67
C ALA A 97 2.55 31.39 -6.16
N ARG A 98 1.72 32.18 -5.47
CA ARG A 98 1.43 31.92 -4.04
C ARG A 98 0.55 30.69 -3.87
N GLU A 99 -0.44 30.53 -4.75
CA GLU A 99 -1.31 29.36 -4.75
C GLU A 99 -0.51 28.11 -5.11
N GLU A 100 0.47 28.21 -6.02
CA GLU A 100 1.31 27.08 -6.44
C GLU A 100 2.12 26.57 -5.26
N ALA A 101 2.80 27.48 -4.56
CA ALA A 101 3.53 27.15 -3.35
C ALA A 101 2.64 26.56 -2.24
N GLU A 102 1.38 27.01 -2.15
CA GLU A 102 0.42 26.44 -1.20
C GLU A 102 0.04 24.99 -1.55
N PHE A 103 -0.20 24.72 -2.84
CA PHE A 103 -0.62 23.41 -3.30
C PHE A 103 0.52 22.40 -3.23
N ASP A 104 1.73 22.79 -3.63
CA ASP A 104 2.95 21.99 -3.47
C ASP A 104 3.15 21.58 -2.00
N LYS A 105 3.07 22.55 -1.09
CA LYS A 105 3.24 22.30 0.34
C LYS A 105 2.15 21.35 0.88
N ALA A 106 0.91 21.53 0.45
CA ALA A 106 -0.19 20.67 0.88
C ALA A 106 -0.01 19.23 0.37
N ASN A 107 0.39 19.06 -0.90
CA ASN A 107 0.65 17.75 -1.50
C ASN A 107 1.83 17.04 -0.82
N GLN A 108 2.94 17.75 -0.58
CA GLN A 108 4.09 17.19 0.15
C GLN A 108 3.71 16.74 1.56
N MET A 109 2.95 17.57 2.28
CA MET A 109 2.46 17.23 3.62
C MET A 109 1.55 16.00 3.59
N LEU A 110 0.64 15.90 2.60
CA LEU A 110 -0.24 14.74 2.44
C LEU A 110 0.55 13.46 2.21
N LEU A 111 1.52 13.46 1.29
CA LEU A 111 2.32 12.28 0.98
C LEU A 111 3.18 11.83 2.16
N GLN A 112 3.77 12.80 2.89
CA GLN A 112 4.56 12.52 4.08
C GLN A 112 3.70 11.93 5.21
N GLU A 113 2.57 12.57 5.55
CA GLU A 113 1.68 12.06 6.60
C GLU A 113 1.05 10.72 6.22
N TYR A 114 0.71 10.51 4.94
CA TYR A 114 0.21 9.21 4.46
C TYR A 114 1.27 8.12 4.66
N LYS A 115 2.54 8.40 4.33
CA LYS A 115 3.65 7.47 4.58
C LYS A 115 3.75 7.14 6.07
N GLU A 116 3.74 8.14 6.95
CA GLU A 116 3.88 7.94 8.39
C GLU A 116 2.76 7.05 8.97
N VAL A 117 1.52 7.22 8.50
CA VAL A 117 0.39 6.35 8.87
C VAL A 117 0.65 4.91 8.44
N VAL A 118 1.06 4.70 7.19
CA VAL A 118 1.26 3.36 6.63
C VAL A 118 2.44 2.68 7.33
N ASP A 119 3.54 3.39 7.56
CA ASP A 119 4.68 2.89 8.32
C ASP A 119 4.24 2.48 9.74
N PHE A 120 3.42 3.29 10.40
CA PHE A 120 2.87 2.99 11.71
C PHE A 120 1.98 1.75 11.69
N ILE A 121 1.02 1.67 10.76
CA ILE A 121 0.12 0.51 10.62
C ILE A 121 0.94 -0.75 10.37
N ASN A 122 1.89 -0.71 9.44
CA ASN A 122 2.75 -1.84 9.13
C ASN A 122 3.56 -2.26 10.35
N LYS A 123 4.14 -1.32 11.10
CA LYS A 123 4.84 -1.65 12.34
C LYS A 123 3.90 -2.38 13.32
N GLN A 124 2.74 -1.80 13.63
CA GLN A 124 1.83 -2.36 14.62
C GLN A 124 1.21 -3.70 14.22
N LEU A 125 0.85 -3.85 12.94
CA LEU A 125 0.13 -5.03 12.46
C LEU A 125 1.04 -6.13 11.92
N ASN A 126 2.34 -5.84 11.73
CA ASN A 126 3.36 -6.86 11.49
C ASN A 126 4.03 -7.31 12.79
N ASP A 127 4.05 -6.48 13.84
CA ASP A 127 4.50 -6.87 15.19
C ASP A 127 3.56 -7.94 15.83
N GLU A 128 2.37 -8.18 15.26
CA GLU A 128 1.43 -9.23 15.73
C GLU A 128 1.21 -10.38 14.73
N LYS A 129 2.20 -10.64 13.86
CA LYS A 129 2.42 -11.97 13.29
C LYS A 129 3.87 -12.42 13.49
N GLU A 130 4.34 -12.35 14.73
CA GLU A 130 5.25 -13.34 15.32
C GLU A 130 4.47 -14.50 16.01
N GLU A 131 3.30 -14.86 15.50
CA GLU A 131 2.74 -16.21 15.65
C GLU A 131 2.50 -16.72 14.21
N SER A 132 3.36 -17.52 13.55
CA SER A 132 4.44 -18.41 13.94
C SER A 132 5.61 -18.23 12.97
N SER A 133 6.71 -17.66 13.43
CA SER A 133 8.01 -17.72 12.74
C SER A 133 8.98 -18.70 13.41
N GLU A 134 8.51 -19.47 14.39
CA GLU A 134 9.26 -20.61 14.93
C GLU A 134 9.22 -21.85 14.01
N ASP A 135 8.29 -21.92 13.04
CA ASP A 135 8.17 -23.06 12.10
C ASP A 135 8.38 -22.72 10.61
N LYS A 136 8.59 -21.45 10.24
CA LYS A 136 8.89 -21.12 8.84
C LYS A 136 10.35 -21.39 8.53
N ILE A 137 10.58 -22.28 7.57
CA ILE A 137 11.91 -22.63 7.10
C ILE A 137 12.57 -21.35 6.57
N SER A 138 13.69 -20.95 7.14
CA SER A 138 14.56 -19.93 6.55
C SER A 138 15.40 -20.63 5.49
N ASN A 139 15.00 -20.52 4.23
CA ASN A 139 15.73 -21.06 3.10
C ASN A 139 15.61 -20.10 1.90
N ASN A 140 16.40 -19.03 1.94
CA ASN A 140 16.40 -17.98 0.92
C ASN A 140 16.73 -18.55 -0.47
N SER A 141 17.62 -19.55 -0.56
CA SER A 141 17.88 -20.28 -1.81
C SER A 141 16.63 -20.92 -2.40
N ARG A 142 15.79 -21.56 -1.57
CA ARG A 142 14.56 -22.19 -2.03
C ARG A 142 13.51 -21.17 -2.45
N VAL A 143 13.42 -20.02 -1.79
CA VAL A 143 12.54 -18.93 -2.22
C VAL A 143 12.97 -18.39 -3.58
N VAL A 144 14.27 -18.25 -3.82
CA VAL A 144 14.80 -17.81 -5.13
C VAL A 144 14.48 -18.84 -6.22
N GLU A 145 14.64 -20.14 -5.95
CA GLU A 145 14.24 -21.21 -6.88
C GLU A 145 12.75 -21.16 -7.21
N LEU A 146 11.89 -20.98 -6.21
CA LEU A 146 10.44 -20.88 -6.42
C LEU A 146 10.06 -19.62 -7.21
N LEU A 147 10.80 -18.53 -7.05
CA LEU A 147 10.61 -17.33 -7.87
C LEU A 147 11.06 -17.56 -9.31
N ASP A 148 12.09 -18.38 -9.54
CA ASP A 148 12.48 -18.82 -10.88
C ASP A 148 11.43 -19.74 -11.51
N ASP A 149 10.88 -20.68 -10.74
CA ASP A 149 9.80 -21.56 -11.18
C ASP A 149 8.52 -20.75 -11.50
N PHE A 150 8.20 -19.76 -10.66
CA PHE A 150 7.10 -18.83 -10.89
C PHE A 150 7.28 -18.02 -12.17
N VAL A 151 8.49 -17.50 -12.41
CA VAL A 151 8.84 -16.77 -13.64
C VAL A 151 8.62 -17.66 -14.87
N ALA A 152 9.13 -18.89 -14.83
CA ALA A 152 8.94 -19.83 -15.93
C ALA A 152 7.45 -20.16 -16.15
N ALA A 153 6.67 -20.31 -15.08
CA ALA A 153 5.23 -20.53 -15.16
C ALA A 153 4.50 -19.33 -15.80
N CYS A 154 4.90 -18.10 -15.51
CA CYS A 154 4.36 -16.90 -16.16
C CYS A 154 4.68 -16.86 -17.66
N GLU A 155 5.92 -17.18 -18.04
CA GLU A 155 6.35 -17.25 -19.46
C GLU A 155 5.58 -18.32 -20.25
N ASP A 156 5.24 -19.42 -19.58
CA ASP A 156 4.44 -20.52 -20.14
C ASP A 156 2.92 -20.27 -20.06
N PHE A 157 2.48 -19.14 -19.47
CA PHE A 157 1.07 -18.82 -19.18
C PHE A 157 0.35 -19.91 -18.34
N ASP A 158 1.08 -20.58 -17.44
CA ASP A 158 0.58 -21.64 -16.56
C ASP A 158 0.17 -21.07 -15.20
N ASP A 159 -1.08 -20.60 -15.13
CA ASP A 159 -1.69 -20.03 -13.91
C ASP A 159 -1.68 -20.96 -12.71
N ASP A 160 -1.95 -22.25 -12.94
CA ASP A 160 -2.07 -23.23 -11.87
C ASP A 160 -0.71 -23.44 -11.20
N ARG A 161 0.35 -23.54 -12.02
CA ARG A 161 1.72 -23.64 -11.53
C ARG A 161 2.17 -22.36 -10.85
N ALA A 162 1.95 -21.19 -11.46
CA ALA A 162 2.33 -19.90 -10.87
C ALA A 162 1.68 -19.68 -9.49
N ARG A 163 0.40 -20.06 -9.34
CA ARG A 163 -0.31 -20.00 -8.04
C ARG A 163 0.23 -21.01 -7.04
N ALA A 164 0.64 -22.21 -7.48
CA ALA A 164 1.24 -23.21 -6.61
C ALA A 164 2.59 -22.74 -6.06
N ASP A 165 3.43 -22.15 -6.91
CA ASP A 165 4.75 -21.63 -6.54
C ASP A 165 4.62 -20.48 -5.53
N LEU A 166 3.72 -19.51 -5.78
CA LEU A 166 3.43 -18.43 -4.83
C LEU A 166 2.95 -18.97 -3.48
N LYS A 167 2.09 -19.99 -3.48
CA LYS A 167 1.60 -20.62 -2.25
C LYS A 167 2.74 -21.27 -1.46
N GLU A 168 3.69 -21.92 -2.13
CA GLU A 168 4.87 -22.48 -1.47
C GLU A 168 5.77 -21.37 -0.93
N ILE A 169 6.00 -20.30 -1.70
CA ILE A 169 6.78 -19.12 -1.28
C ILE A 169 6.25 -18.56 0.06
N TYR A 170 4.94 -18.41 0.22
CA TYR A 170 4.35 -17.90 1.48
C TYR A 170 4.58 -18.80 2.71
N SER A 171 5.01 -20.05 2.53
CA SER A 171 5.40 -20.94 3.63
C SER A 171 6.78 -20.58 4.22
N TYR A 172 7.61 -19.83 3.50
CA TYR A 172 8.93 -19.40 3.95
C TYR A 172 8.90 -18.05 4.66
N ARG A 173 9.99 -17.75 5.38
CA ARG A 173 10.27 -16.41 5.91
C ARG A 173 10.88 -15.56 4.80
N ILE A 174 10.26 -14.41 4.50
CA ILE A 174 10.66 -13.52 3.41
C ILE A 174 10.84 -12.12 3.97
N ASP A 175 11.85 -11.40 3.49
CA ASP A 175 12.05 -9.99 3.80
C ASP A 175 10.84 -9.15 3.35
N ILE A 176 10.56 -8.06 4.07
CA ILE A 176 9.40 -7.22 3.80
C ILE A 176 9.41 -6.60 2.40
N ILE A 177 10.59 -6.23 1.90
CA ILE A 177 10.74 -5.62 0.58
C ILE A 177 10.44 -6.66 -0.49
N ALA A 178 11.07 -7.83 -0.38
CA ALA A 178 10.81 -8.94 -1.30
C ALA A 178 9.33 -9.38 -1.25
N LYS A 179 8.73 -9.40 -0.06
CA LYS A 179 7.32 -9.76 0.11
C LYS A 179 6.37 -8.79 -0.59
N ASN A 180 6.63 -7.49 -0.55
CA ASN A 180 5.78 -6.50 -1.24
C ASN A 180 5.74 -6.77 -2.75
N HIS A 181 6.88 -7.08 -3.35
CA HIS A 181 6.97 -7.44 -4.76
C HIS A 181 6.25 -8.76 -5.05
N ILE A 182 6.36 -9.77 -4.18
CA ILE A 182 5.61 -11.04 -4.31
C ILE A 182 4.10 -10.82 -4.23
N ASP A 183 3.63 -9.96 -3.33
CA ASP A 183 2.22 -9.60 -3.20
C ASP A 183 1.71 -8.88 -4.46
N LEU A 184 2.53 -8.03 -5.08
CA LEU A 184 2.20 -7.38 -6.36
C LEU A 184 2.17 -8.40 -7.51
N ALA A 185 3.16 -9.29 -7.61
CA ALA A 185 3.20 -10.34 -8.62
C ALA A 185 1.95 -11.24 -8.56
N LYS A 186 1.51 -11.59 -7.35
CA LYS A 186 0.26 -12.34 -7.15
C LYS A 186 -0.96 -11.60 -7.71
N ARG A 187 -1.08 -10.29 -7.45
CA ARG A 187 -2.20 -9.49 -7.94
C ARG A 187 -2.20 -9.45 -9.47
N TYR A 188 -1.04 -9.28 -10.09
CA TYR A 188 -0.91 -9.24 -11.53
C TYR A 188 -1.30 -10.57 -12.19
N ILE A 189 -0.96 -11.72 -11.60
CA ILE A 189 -1.48 -13.03 -12.03
C ILE A 189 -3.02 -13.09 -11.94
N GLU A 190 -3.62 -12.56 -10.87
CA GLU A 190 -5.09 -12.53 -10.72
C GLU A 190 -5.78 -11.63 -11.76
N GLU A 191 -5.04 -10.66 -12.31
CA GLU A 191 -5.47 -9.74 -13.36
C GLU A 191 -5.06 -10.21 -14.78
N PHE A 192 -4.38 -11.37 -14.91
CA PHE A 192 -3.82 -11.90 -16.16
C PHE A 192 -2.73 -11.01 -16.81
N GLU A 193 -2.07 -10.17 -16.00
CA GLU A 193 -1.00 -9.24 -16.38
C GLU A 193 0.37 -9.90 -16.14
N TYR A 194 0.75 -10.86 -16.99
CA TYR A 194 1.92 -11.72 -16.77
C TYR A 194 3.27 -10.98 -16.88
N GLU A 195 3.37 -9.95 -17.73
CA GLU A 195 4.61 -9.18 -17.89
C GLU A 195 4.94 -8.39 -16.61
N GLU A 196 3.92 -7.82 -15.98
CA GLU A 196 4.00 -7.11 -14.72
C GLU A 196 4.31 -8.08 -13.58
N ALA A 197 3.67 -9.25 -13.57
CA ALA A 197 3.96 -10.30 -12.59
C ALA A 197 5.43 -10.75 -12.65
N LEU A 198 5.98 -10.92 -13.86
CA LEU A 198 7.38 -11.24 -14.10
C LEU A 198 8.31 -10.15 -13.57
N SER A 199 8.02 -8.88 -13.87
CA SER A 199 8.81 -7.74 -13.41
C SER A 199 8.89 -7.70 -11.89
N GLU A 200 7.76 -7.86 -11.21
CA GLU A 200 7.71 -7.87 -9.75
C GLU A 200 8.43 -9.09 -9.14
N ALA A 201 8.31 -10.27 -9.73
CA ALA A 201 9.06 -11.44 -9.26
C ALA A 201 10.58 -11.24 -9.37
N GLN A 202 11.06 -10.57 -10.43
CA GLN A 202 12.47 -10.23 -10.57
C GLN A 202 12.93 -9.20 -9.53
N GLU A 203 12.11 -8.19 -9.23
CA GLU A 203 12.40 -7.24 -8.15
C GLU A 203 12.39 -7.92 -6.77
N ALA A 204 11.48 -8.87 -6.53
CA ALA A 204 11.48 -9.66 -5.31
C ALA A 204 12.81 -10.41 -5.12
N LYS A 205 13.33 -11.06 -6.19
CA LYS A 205 14.60 -11.78 -6.15
C LYS A 205 15.79 -10.89 -5.78
N LYS A 206 15.86 -9.67 -6.31
CA LYS A 206 16.95 -8.72 -5.99
C LYS A 206 17.00 -8.36 -4.51
N ASN A 207 15.85 -8.42 -3.84
CA ASN A 207 15.68 -8.07 -2.44
C ASN A 207 15.75 -9.29 -1.50
N ILE A 208 16.09 -10.47 -2.01
CA ILE A 208 16.39 -11.66 -1.19
C ILE A 208 17.91 -11.81 -1.08
N ASN A 209 18.45 -11.60 0.12
CA ASN A 209 19.85 -11.86 0.42
C ASN A 209 20.10 -13.37 0.45
N VAL A 210 20.85 -13.90 -0.52
CA VAL A 210 21.34 -15.30 -0.54
C VAL A 210 22.69 -15.39 0.15
#